data_AF-A0A7C6YQK3-F1
#
_entry.id   AF-A0A7C6YQK3-F1
#
_cell.length_a   1.000
_cell.length_b   1.000
_cell.length_c   1.000
_cell.angle_alpha   90.00
_cell.angle_beta   90.00
_cell.angle_gamma   90.00
#
_symmetry.space_group_name_H-M   'P 1'
#
loop_
_entity.id
_entity.type
_entity.pdbx_description
1 polymer ?
#
loop_
_entity_poly.entity_id
_entity_poly.type
_entity_poly.pdbx_seq_one_letter_code
_entity_poly.pdbx_strand_id
1 'polypeptide(L)'
;EQYHTKLVFIRGRGKSVIIGGSANLTKRNIDNYNLESNLKIVADNESMIVKDLENYFQRIWNNTRGLYTVDLEEYRDQSFAKRFLYLFQEWSGFSTV
;
A
#
# COMPACT_ATOMS: atom_id res chain seq x y z
N GLU A 1 -2.88 -7.16 16.15
CA GLU A 1 -1.68 -6.98 15.29
C GLU A 1 -2.03 -5.98 14.21
N GLN A 2 -1.16 -5.03 13.86
CA GLN A 2 -1.45 -4.00 12.84
C GLN A 2 -0.82 -4.41 11.49
N TYR A 3 -1.52 -4.16 10.38
CA TYR A 3 -0.97 -4.37 9.05
C TYR A 3 0.16 -3.36 8.78
N HIS A 4 1.36 -3.85 8.46
CA HIS A 4 2.54 -2.98 8.28
C HIS A 4 3.30 -3.23 6.96
N THR A 5 2.80 -4.12 6.09
CA THR A 5 3.41 -4.41 4.79
C THR A 5 3.30 -3.18 3.87
N LYS A 6 4.42 -2.75 3.28
CA LYS A 6 4.43 -1.79 2.18
C LYS A 6 4.85 -2.51 0.90
N LEU A 7 3.91 -2.66 0.00
CA LEU A 7 4.08 -3.47 -1.20
C LEU A 7 3.25 -2.90 -2.34
N VAL A 8 3.88 -2.74 -3.51
CA VAL A 8 3.23 -2.41 -4.77
C VAL A 8 3.39 -3.60 -5.71
N PHE A 9 2.27 -4.06 -6.26
CA PHE A 9 2.24 -5.13 -7.25
C PHE A 9 1.52 -4.65 -8.51
N ILE A 10 2.22 -4.68 -9.64
CA ILE A 10 1.72 -4.25 -10.94
C ILE A 10 1.78 -5.44 -11.88
N ARG A 11 0.60 -5.96 -12.26
CA ARG A 11 0.48 -7.06 -13.22
C ARG A 11 0.42 -6.51 -14.65
N GLY A 12 1.45 -6.80 -15.44
CA GLY A 12 1.53 -6.44 -16.85
C GLY A 12 1.19 -7.60 -17.78
N ARG A 13 1.42 -7.39 -19.08
CA ARG A 13 1.31 -8.46 -20.10
C ARG A 13 2.57 -9.32 -20.03
N GLY A 14 2.42 -10.59 -19.64
CA GLY A 14 3.49 -11.58 -19.54
C GLY A 14 4.36 -11.46 -18.28
N LYS A 15 4.68 -10.23 -17.84
CA LYS A 15 5.48 -9.97 -16.63
C LYS A 15 4.79 -9.05 -15.65
N SER A 16 5.16 -9.21 -14.39
CA SER A 16 4.73 -8.37 -13.28
C SER A 16 5.91 -7.67 -12.61
N VAL A 17 5.63 -6.51 -12.03
CA VAL A 17 6.58 -5.75 -11.23
C VAL A 17 6.11 -5.74 -9.78
N ILE A 18 7.02 -6.09 -8.88
CA ILE A 18 6.80 -6.12 -7.44
C ILE A 18 7.80 -5.15 -6.82
N ILE A 19 7.33 -4.23 -5.99
CA ILE A 19 8.18 -3.30 -5.23
C ILE A 19 7.78 -3.43 -3.77
N GLY A 20 8.73 -3.79 -2.91
CA GLY A 20 8.48 -3.93 -1.47
C GLY A 20 9.68 -3.47 -0.65
N GLY A 21 9.43 -2.98 0.56
CA GLY A 21 10.47 -2.44 1.42
C GLY A 21 9.93 -1.61 2.58
N SER A 22 10.67 -0.58 2.96
CA SER A 22 10.31 0.30 4.10
C SER A 22 9.38 1.46 3.72
N ALA A 23 9.32 1.84 2.44
CA ALA A 23 8.62 3.04 2.01
C ALA A 23 7.10 2.90 2.07
N ASN A 24 6.41 3.76 2.83
CA ASN A 24 4.96 3.94 2.69
C ASN A 24 4.62 4.64 1.37
N LEU A 25 3.38 4.49 0.89
CA LEU A 25 2.89 5.16 -0.31
C LEU A 25 2.43 6.60 -0.02
N THR A 26 3.38 7.43 0.42
CA THR A 26 3.16 8.84 0.76
C THR A 26 4.04 9.70 -0.13
N LYS A 27 3.66 10.98 -0.30
CA LYS A 27 4.52 11.94 -1.01
C LYS A 27 5.90 12.01 -0.37
N ARG A 28 5.99 11.99 0.96
CA ARG A 28 7.25 12.14 1.70
C ARG A 28 8.22 10.98 1.46
N ASN A 29 7.74 9.74 1.51
CA ASN A 29 8.56 8.55 1.30
C ASN A 29 8.97 8.38 -0.17
N ILE A 30 8.10 8.75 -1.12
CA ILE A 30 8.37 8.60 -2.56
C ILE A 30 9.25 9.75 -3.09
N ASP A 31 9.09 10.97 -2.56
CA ASP A 31 9.81 12.19 -2.97
C ASP A 31 11.13 12.40 -2.19
N ASN A 32 11.72 11.30 -1.70
CA ASN A 32 13.06 11.23 -1.12
C ASN A 32 13.30 12.11 0.13
N TYR A 33 12.25 12.43 0.90
CA TYR A 33 12.40 13.12 2.19
C TYR A 33 12.76 12.16 3.34
N ASN A 34 12.58 10.86 3.12
CA ASN A 34 12.96 9.81 4.05
C ASN A 34 13.98 8.87 3.39
N LEU A 35 14.88 8.31 4.20
CA LEU A 35 15.80 7.26 3.75
C LEU A 35 15.05 5.93 3.73
N GLU A 36 14.81 5.39 2.53
CA GLU A 36 14.05 4.16 2.33
C GLU A 36 14.93 3.08 1.68
N SER A 37 14.64 1.81 2.00
CA SER A 37 15.24 0.65 1.34
C SER A 37 14.14 -0.20 0.72
N ASN A 38 14.16 -0.30 -0.61
CA ASN A 38 13.15 -1.01 -1.39
C ASN A 38 13.81 -1.97 -2.38
N LEU A 39 13.17 -3.12 -2.59
CA LEU A 39 13.53 -4.12 -3.59
C LEU A 39 12.52 -4.10 -4.73
N LYS A 40 13.01 -4.06 -5.97
CA LYS A 40 12.21 -4.26 -7.18
C LYS A 40 12.47 -5.66 -7.75
N ILE A 41 11.40 -6.42 -7.94
CA ILE A 41 11.42 -7.72 -8.62
C ILE A 41 10.61 -7.59 -9.90
N VAL A 42 11.16 -8.07 -11.01
CA VAL A 42 10.43 -8.24 -12.28
C VAL A 42 10.41 -9.73 -12.59
N ALA A 43 9.23 -10.31 -12.67
CA ALA A 43 9.06 -11.75 -12.82
C ALA A 43 7.96 -12.08 -13.84
N ASP A 44 8.07 -13.23 -14.49
CA ASP A 44 6.99 -13.75 -15.34
C ASP A 44 5.74 -14.02 -14.51
N ASN A 45 4.57 -13.78 -15.12
CA ASN A 45 3.28 -13.90 -14.45
C ASN A 45 2.99 -15.31 -13.92
N GLU A 46 3.64 -16.33 -14.49
CA GLU A 46 3.51 -17.73 -14.08
C GLU A 46 4.49 -18.17 -12.99
N SER A 47 5.43 -17.30 -12.62
CA SER A 47 6.40 -17.57 -11.56
C SER A 47 5.72 -17.76 -10.21
N MET A 48 6.36 -18.57 -9.34
CA MET A 48 5.85 -18.87 -8.01
C MET A 48 5.63 -17.61 -7.17
N ILE A 49 6.58 -16.66 -7.20
CA ILE A 49 6.48 -15.42 -6.42
C ILE A 49 5.28 -14.55 -6.82
N VAL A 50 4.92 -14.53 -8.11
CA VAL A 50 3.74 -13.78 -8.57
C VAL A 50 2.46 -14.46 -8.09
N LYS A 51 2.38 -15.79 -8.20
CA LYS A 51 1.23 -16.57 -7.72
C LYS A 51 1.03 -16.45 -6.22
N ASP A 52 2.13 -16.48 -5.45
CA ASP A 52 2.08 -16.34 -3.99
C ASP A 52 1.59 -14.94 -3.58
N LEU A 53 2.02 -13.89 -4.29
CA LEU A 53 1.54 -12.53 -4.05
C LEU A 53 0.08 -12.35 -4.41
N GLU A 54 -0.38 -12.92 -5.52
CA GLU A 54 -1.79 -12.89 -5.88
C GLU A 54 -2.64 -13.59 -4.81
N ASN A 55 -2.23 -14.76 -4.36
CA ASN A 55 -2.90 -15.49 -3.29
C ASN A 55 -2.89 -14.69 -1.96
N TYR A 56 -1.78 -14.02 -1.64
CA TYR A 56 -1.67 -13.16 -0.47
C TYR A 56 -2.70 -12.02 -0.51
N PHE A 57 -2.78 -11.29 -1.62
CA PHE A 57 -3.74 -10.19 -1.78
C PHE A 57 -5.19 -10.70 -1.77
N GLN A 58 -5.48 -11.80 -2.49
CA GLN A 58 -6.82 -12.38 -2.50
C GLN A 58 -7.26 -12.83 -1.10
N ARG A 59 -6.35 -13.38 -0.29
CA ARG A 59 -6.66 -13.78 1.08
C ARG A 59 -7.06 -12.60 1.95
N ILE A 60 -6.29 -11.51 1.90
CA ILE A 60 -6.54 -10.30 2.69
C ILE A 60 -7.82 -9.61 2.21
N TRP A 61 -7.95 -9.42 0.90
CA TRP A 61 -9.06 -8.71 0.30
C TRP A 61 -10.41 -9.38 0.58
N ASN A 62 -10.45 -10.71 0.48
CA ASN A 62 -11.67 -11.49 0.69
C ASN A 62 -11.81 -12.02 2.13
N ASN A 63 -11.01 -11.54 3.09
CA ASN A 63 -11.06 -12.00 4.48
C ASN A 63 -11.02 -13.54 4.64
N THR A 64 -10.20 -14.20 3.83
CA THR A 64 -10.10 -15.66 3.83
C THR A 64 -9.24 -16.13 5.00
N ARG A 65 -9.80 -17.00 5.85
CA ARG A 65 -9.14 -17.53 7.07
C ARG A 65 -8.74 -16.44 8.08
N GLY A 66 -9.42 -15.30 8.10
CA GLY A 66 -9.19 -14.21 9.05
C GLY A 66 -9.90 -12.93 8.64
N LEU A 67 -10.13 -12.04 9.61
CA LEU A 67 -10.66 -10.70 9.35
C LEU A 67 -9.49 -9.71 9.23
N TYR A 68 -9.26 -9.19 8.03
CA TYR A 68 -8.18 -8.26 7.69
C TYR A 68 -8.68 -6.88 7.28
N THR A 69 -9.85 -6.81 6.63
CA THR A 69 -10.48 -5.56 6.18
C THR A 69 -11.91 -5.47 6.70
N VAL A 70 -12.40 -4.24 6.84
CA VAL A 70 -13.80 -3.92 7.16
C VAL A 70 -14.35 -2.95 6.12
N ASP A 71 -15.67 -2.77 6.11
CA ASP A 71 -16.32 -1.78 5.26
C ASP A 71 -15.83 -0.37 5.59
N LEU A 72 -15.73 0.47 4.56
CA LEU A 72 -15.22 1.84 4.68
C LEU A 72 -16.01 2.65 5.73
N GLU A 73 -17.31 2.44 5.86
CA GLU A 73 -18.16 3.17 6.80
C GLU A 73 -17.76 2.97 8.27
N GLU A 74 -17.12 1.84 8.61
CA GLU A 74 -16.69 1.54 9.97
C GLU A 74 -15.67 2.58 10.50
N TYR A 75 -14.82 3.10 9.61
CA TYR A 75 -13.76 4.05 9.95
C TYR A 75 -13.86 5.39 9.19
N ARG A 76 -14.94 5.61 8.43
CA ARG A 76 -15.10 6.84 7.65
C ARG A 76 -15.30 8.04 8.58
N ASP A 77 -14.32 8.94 8.61
CA ASP A 77 -14.46 10.24 9.25
C ASP A 77 -15.08 11.26 8.28
N GLN A 78 -16.25 11.82 8.64
CA GLN A 78 -16.97 12.80 7.83
C GLN A 78 -16.68 14.25 8.24
N SER A 79 -15.72 14.49 9.14
CA SER A 79 -15.39 15.84 9.61
C SER A 79 -14.75 16.69 8.50
N PHE A 80 -15.48 17.71 8.05
CA PHE A 80 -14.97 18.71 7.10
C PHE A 80 -13.71 19.43 7.61
N ALA A 81 -13.62 19.72 8.90
CA ALA A 81 -12.47 20.39 9.50
C ALA A 81 -11.20 19.53 9.41
N LYS A 82 -11.30 18.23 9.74
CA LYS A 82 -10.17 17.30 9.62
C LYS A 82 -9.76 17.11 8.17
N ARG A 83 -10.73 17.07 7.24
CA ARG A 83 -10.44 17.02 5.80
C ARG A 83 -9.66 18.25 5.34
N PHE A 84 -10.05 19.45 5.76
CA PHE A 84 -9.33 20.67 5.41
C PHE A 84 -7.91 20.69 6.00
N LEU A 85 -7.76 20.29 7.26
CA LEU A 85 -6.45 20.17 7.91
C LEU A 85 -5.54 19.19 7.16
N TYR A 86 -6.05 18.02 6.79
CA TYR A 86 -5.33 17.04 5.98
C TYR A 86 -4.86 17.63 4.64
N LEU A 87 -5.75 18.30 3.89
CA LEU A 87 -5.38 18.92 2.61
C LEU A 87 -4.30 20.00 2.77
N PHE A 88 -4.36 20.78 3.86
CA PHE A 88 -3.31 21.76 4.18
C PHE A 88 -1.98 21.08 4.52
N GLN A 89 -1.99 19.98 5.28
CA GLN A 89 -0.80 19.19 5.59
C GLN A 89 -0.17 18.57 4.33
N GLU A 90 -0.98 18.04 3.41
CA GLU A 90 -0.52 17.52 2.11
C GLU A 90 0.11 18.62 1.24
N TRP A 91 -0.53 19.79 1.16
CA TRP A 91 -0.03 20.93 0.39
C TRP A 91 1.29 21.47 0.96
N SER A 92 1.37 21.64 2.27
CA SER A 92 2.55 22.20 2.96
C SER A 92 3.71 21.21 3.11
N GLY A 93 3.48 19.90 2.94
CA GLY A 93 4.48 18.86 3.16
C GLY A 93 4.71 18.49 4.63
N PHE A 94 3.88 19.01 5.54
CA PHE A 94 3.87 18.63 6.96
C PHE A 94 3.05 17.37 7.25
N SER A 95 2.38 16.81 6.24
CA SER A 95 1.76 15.50 6.37
C SER A 95 2.82 14.45 6.71
N THR A 96 2.55 13.71 7.78
CA THR A 96 3.35 12.55 8.21
C THR A 96 2.73 11.23 7.75
N VAL A 97 1.58 11.31 7.06
CA VAL A 97 0.74 10.18 6.64
C VAL A 97 0.87 9.94 5.15
#